data_AF-A0A8C7KGY9-F1
#
_entry.id   AF-A0A8C7KGY9-F1
#
_cell.length_a   1.000
_cell.length_b   1.000
_cell.length_c   1.000
_cell.angle_alpha   90.00
_cell.angle_beta   90.00
_cell.angle_gamma   90.00
#
_symmetry.space_group_name_H-M   'P 1'
#
loop_
_entity.id
_entity.type
_entity.pdbx_description
1 polymer ?
#
loop_
_entity_poly.entity_id
_entity_poly.type
_entity_poly.pdbx_seq_one_letter_code
_entity_poly.pdbx_strand_id
1 'polypeptide(L)'
;MARGCLCCVKYMLFLFNLLFWLGGCGLLGVGVWLSVSQGSFATLSPSFPSISAANLIITLGAVIMVTGFLGCLGAIKENKCLLLSFFITLLVILLAELILLILFFVYTGNVSDNARQDLQEGLALYSTNNNAGLRNAWNIIQTEWHCCGVNGYTDWHTALQEKVVPDHCCQDIYQDCGRNATNQFWTRGCYEKVEEWLDDNKHLLGTIAMCVLVIQLLGMAFSMTLYQQIHRSGKKYEA
;
A
#
# COMPACT_ATOMS: atom_id res chain seq x y z
N MET A 1 21.88 24.76 -27.65
CA MET A 1 21.02 24.61 -26.45
C MET A 1 20.24 23.29 -26.40
N ALA A 2 19.58 22.83 -27.48
CA ALA A 2 18.74 21.62 -27.44
C ALA A 2 19.46 20.30 -27.02
N ARG A 3 20.73 20.11 -27.42
CA ARG A 3 21.49 18.87 -27.13
C ARG A 3 21.88 18.72 -25.66
N GLY A 4 22.13 19.83 -24.95
CA GLY A 4 22.46 19.83 -23.51
C GLY A 4 21.24 19.51 -22.64
N CYS A 5 20.10 20.14 -22.93
CA CYS A 5 18.82 19.87 -22.24
C CYS A 5 18.39 18.41 -22.35
N LEU A 6 18.55 17.81 -23.53
CA LEU A 6 18.29 16.37 -23.76
C LEU A 6 19.18 15.44 -22.92
N CYS A 7 20.46 15.79 -22.78
CA CYS A 7 21.37 15.05 -21.93
C CYS A 7 20.91 15.12 -20.47
N CYS A 8 20.54 16.31 -20.00
CA CYS A 8 19.98 16.49 -18.66
C CYS A 8 18.72 15.67 -18.43
N VAL A 9 17.76 15.66 -19.37
CA VAL A 9 16.53 14.85 -19.26
C VAL A 9 16.85 13.36 -19.18
N LYS A 10 17.81 12.87 -19.98
CA LYS A 10 18.23 11.46 -19.94
C LYS A 10 18.79 11.06 -18.57
N TYR A 11 19.74 11.84 -18.04
CA TYR A 11 20.37 11.54 -16.75
C TYR A 11 19.42 11.73 -15.57
N MET A 12 18.54 12.75 -15.62
CA MET A 12 17.48 12.92 -14.62
C MET A 12 16.53 11.71 -14.63
N LEU A 13 16.03 11.31 -15.80
CA LEU A 13 15.13 10.16 -15.92
C LEU A 13 15.80 8.88 -15.42
N PHE A 14 17.06 8.65 -15.76
CA PHE A 14 17.82 7.51 -15.24
C PHE A 14 17.95 7.55 -13.72
N LEU A 15 18.39 8.68 -13.15
CA LEU A 15 18.60 8.82 -11.71
C LEU A 15 17.30 8.60 -10.92
N PHE A 16 16.20 9.24 -11.33
CA PHE A 16 14.91 9.07 -10.66
C PHE A 16 14.40 7.62 -10.74
N ASN A 17 14.48 6.99 -11.92
CA ASN A 17 14.07 5.60 -12.07
C ASN A 17 14.98 4.62 -11.30
N LEU A 18 16.26 4.95 -11.11
CA LEU A 18 17.19 4.15 -10.31
C LEU A 18 16.80 4.19 -8.84
N LEU A 19 16.43 5.37 -8.33
CA LEU A 19 15.92 5.51 -6.96
C LEU A 19 14.61 4.73 -6.76
N PHE A 20 13.68 4.81 -7.72
CA PHE A 20 12.46 4.01 -7.67
C PHE A 20 12.76 2.51 -7.72
N TRP A 21 13.68 2.07 -8.58
CA TRP A 21 14.07 0.67 -8.66
C TRP A 21 14.63 0.16 -7.32
N LEU A 22 15.58 0.89 -6.71
CA LEU A 22 16.14 0.55 -5.40
C LEU A 22 15.06 0.55 -4.30
N GLY A 23 14.18 1.56 -4.30
CA GLY A 23 13.04 1.63 -3.39
C GLY A 23 12.08 0.46 -3.55
N GLY A 24 11.78 0.06 -4.80
CA GLY A 24 10.96 -1.11 -5.12
C GLY A 24 11.58 -2.41 -4.64
N CYS A 25 12.90 -2.60 -4.80
CA CYS A 25 13.62 -3.74 -4.24
C CYS A 25 13.54 -3.77 -2.71
N GLY A 26 13.71 -2.61 -2.06
CA GLY A 26 13.58 -2.50 -0.60
C GLY A 26 12.18 -2.85 -0.11
N LEU A 27 11.15 -2.28 -0.76
CA LEU A 27 9.74 -2.52 -0.41
C LEU A 27 9.35 -3.99 -0.63
N LEU A 28 9.79 -4.59 -1.74
CA LEU A 28 9.58 -6.02 -2.01
C LEU A 28 10.29 -6.89 -0.96
N GLY A 29 11.53 -6.55 -0.58
CA GLY A 29 12.25 -7.24 0.48
C GLY A 29 11.53 -7.20 1.83
N VAL A 30 11.02 -6.02 2.23
CA VAL A 30 10.21 -5.86 3.43
C VAL A 30 8.91 -6.67 3.33
N GLY A 31 8.23 -6.63 2.19
CA GLY A 31 6.99 -7.39 1.98
C GLY A 31 7.20 -8.90 2.10
N VAL A 32 8.26 -9.43 1.48
CA VAL A 32 8.64 -10.85 1.59
C VAL A 32 9.03 -11.19 3.02
N TRP A 33 9.80 -10.33 3.69
CA TRP A 33 10.17 -10.52 5.09
C TRP A 33 8.93 -10.60 5.99
N LEU A 34 7.96 -9.70 5.83
CA LEU A 34 6.70 -9.71 6.59
C LEU A 34 5.89 -10.97 6.32
N SER A 35 5.78 -11.38 5.06
CA SER A 35 5.07 -12.59 4.63
C SER A 35 5.67 -13.87 5.22
N VAL A 36 7.01 -13.95 5.32
CA VAL A 36 7.72 -15.13 5.85
C VAL A 36 7.78 -15.13 7.38
N SER A 37 8.17 -14.01 7.99
CA SER A 37 8.43 -13.93 9.43
C SER A 37 7.15 -13.93 10.29
N GLN A 38 6.06 -13.38 9.75
CA GLN A 38 4.79 -13.24 10.49
C GLN A 38 3.66 -14.10 9.90
N GLY A 39 3.97 -14.99 8.95
CA GLY A 39 2.98 -15.63 8.09
C GLY A 39 2.26 -14.59 7.23
N SER A 40 1.07 -14.91 6.70
CA SER A 40 0.19 -13.90 6.07
C SER A 40 -0.19 -12.83 7.11
N PHE A 41 0.64 -11.81 7.23
CA PHE A 41 0.45 -10.67 8.12
C PHE A 41 -0.85 -9.95 7.71
N ALA A 42 -1.82 -9.85 8.62
CA ALA A 42 -3.10 -9.16 8.40
C ALA A 42 -3.79 -9.55 7.08
N THR A 43 -4.38 -10.75 7.01
CA THR A 43 -5.38 -11.06 5.99
C THR A 43 -6.53 -10.06 6.14
N LEU A 44 -6.68 -9.14 5.19
CA LEU A 44 -7.59 -7.99 5.31
C LEU A 44 -9.05 -8.38 5.07
N SER A 45 -9.29 -9.47 4.33
CA SER A 45 -10.62 -10.06 4.20
C SER A 45 -10.51 -11.58 4.21
N PRO A 46 -11.28 -12.30 5.05
CA PRO A 46 -11.39 -13.75 5.01
C PRO A 46 -11.86 -14.28 3.66
N SER A 47 -12.68 -13.48 2.98
CA SER A 47 -13.23 -13.76 1.65
C SER A 47 -12.15 -13.73 0.55
N PHE A 48 -11.05 -13.02 0.78
CA PHE A 48 -9.88 -12.98 -0.10
C PHE A 48 -8.59 -13.15 0.69
N PRO A 49 -8.18 -14.40 0.99
CA PRO A 49 -6.94 -14.70 1.72
C PRO A 49 -5.69 -14.12 1.06
N SER A 50 -5.77 -13.85 -0.25
CA SER A 50 -4.73 -13.25 -1.06
C SER A 50 -4.52 -11.75 -0.81
N ILE A 51 -5.51 -11.05 -0.23
CA ILE A 51 -5.44 -9.62 0.08
C ILE A 51 -4.96 -9.47 1.53
N SER A 52 -3.66 -9.60 1.72
CA SER A 52 -2.97 -9.30 2.97
C SER A 52 -2.16 -8.01 2.80
N ALA A 53 -1.96 -7.26 3.89
CA ALA A 53 -1.10 -6.08 3.88
C ALA A 53 0.31 -6.39 3.32
N ALA A 54 0.87 -7.57 3.64
CA ALA A 54 2.14 -8.03 3.09
C ALA A 54 2.08 -8.24 1.56
N ASN A 55 1.01 -8.87 1.06
CA ASN A 55 0.84 -9.09 -0.39
C ASN A 55 0.65 -7.79 -1.17
N LEU A 56 -0.01 -6.78 -0.57
CA LEU A 56 -0.11 -5.44 -1.15
C LEU A 56 1.25 -4.76 -1.23
N ILE A 57 2.06 -4.83 -0.17
CA ILE A 57 3.43 -4.30 -0.15
C ILE A 57 4.30 -5.01 -1.21
N ILE A 58 4.22 -6.34 -1.32
CA ILE A 58 4.94 -7.12 -2.34
C ILE A 58 4.50 -6.69 -3.75
N THR A 59 3.20 -6.61 -4.00
CA THR A 59 2.65 -6.22 -5.31
C THR A 59 3.10 -4.80 -5.70
N LEU A 60 2.96 -3.84 -4.78
CA LEU A 60 3.39 -2.47 -4.98
C LEU A 60 4.90 -2.37 -5.23
N GLY A 61 5.71 -3.06 -4.41
CA GLY A 61 7.16 -3.12 -4.56
C GLY A 61 7.59 -3.72 -5.91
N ALA A 62 6.94 -4.79 -6.35
CA ALA A 62 7.20 -5.41 -7.64
C ALA A 62 6.87 -4.48 -8.82
N VAL A 63 5.72 -3.77 -8.77
CA VAL A 63 5.34 -2.80 -9.80
C VAL A 63 6.33 -1.64 -9.87
N ILE A 64 6.73 -1.08 -8.72
CA ILE A 64 7.72 0.00 -8.64
C ILE A 64 9.10 -0.47 -9.16
N MET A 65 9.51 -1.69 -8.81
CA MET A 65 10.76 -2.28 -9.26
C MET A 65 10.77 -2.47 -10.79
N VAL A 66 9.73 -3.08 -11.37
CA VAL A 66 9.66 -3.33 -12.82
C VAL A 66 9.59 -2.01 -13.59
N THR A 67 8.77 -1.05 -13.16
CA THR A 67 8.69 0.27 -13.79
C THR A 67 10.01 1.02 -13.74
N GLY A 68 10.68 1.05 -12.58
CA GLY A 68 12.01 1.65 -12.43
C GLY A 68 13.06 0.98 -13.32
N PHE A 69 13.04 -0.35 -13.44
CA PHE A 69 13.95 -1.09 -14.30
C PHE A 69 13.75 -0.76 -15.79
N LEU A 70 12.49 -0.75 -16.26
CA LEU A 70 12.15 -0.37 -17.64
C LEU A 70 12.56 1.07 -17.95
N GLY A 71 12.31 2.00 -17.02
CA GLY A 71 12.71 3.41 -17.16
C GLY A 71 14.24 3.57 -17.21
N CYS A 72 14.98 2.89 -16.34
CA CYS A 72 16.44 2.91 -16.31
C CYS A 72 17.06 2.38 -17.61
N LEU A 73 16.66 1.16 -18.02
CA LEU A 73 17.21 0.53 -19.21
C LEU A 73 16.75 1.25 -20.48
N GLY A 74 15.51 1.71 -20.54
CA GLY A 74 15.00 2.52 -21.65
C GLY A 74 15.81 3.80 -21.85
N ALA A 75 16.12 4.51 -20.75
CA ALA A 75 16.93 5.73 -20.80
C ALA A 75 18.39 5.46 -21.17
N ILE A 76 19.06 4.48 -20.57
CA ILE A 76 20.49 4.21 -20.83
C ILE A 76 20.73 3.57 -22.20
N LYS A 77 19.94 2.54 -22.54
CA LYS A 77 20.13 1.79 -23.80
C LYS A 77 19.53 2.53 -25.00
N GLU A 78 18.83 3.64 -24.77
CA GLU A 78 18.12 4.39 -25.80
C GLU A 78 17.23 3.47 -26.66
N ASN A 79 16.62 2.47 -26.00
CA ASN A 79 15.80 1.46 -26.66
C ASN A 79 14.35 1.94 -26.73
N LYS A 80 13.88 2.20 -27.95
CA LYS A 80 12.51 2.66 -28.25
C LYS A 80 11.43 1.75 -27.67
N CYS A 81 11.61 0.43 -27.75
CA CYS A 81 10.64 -0.53 -27.24
C CYS A 81 10.54 -0.44 -25.71
N LEU A 82 11.67 -0.37 -25.00
CA LEU A 82 11.68 -0.26 -23.53
C LEU A 82 11.09 1.08 -23.04
N LEU A 83 11.39 2.20 -23.72
CA LEU A 83 10.78 3.49 -23.41
C LEU A 83 9.27 3.49 -23.65
N LEU A 84 8.81 2.86 -24.74
CA LEU A 84 7.39 2.72 -25.03
C LEU A 84 6.70 1.82 -23.99
N SER A 85 7.31 0.69 -23.61
CA SER A 85 6.80 -0.17 -22.54
C SER A 85 6.70 0.60 -21.22
N PHE A 86 7.73 1.35 -20.83
CA PHE A 86 7.70 2.21 -19.64
C PHE A 86 6.54 3.22 -19.69
N PHE A 87 6.34 3.90 -20.82
CA PHE A 87 5.22 4.82 -21.01
C PHE A 87 3.86 4.12 -20.87
N ILE A 88 3.67 2.96 -21.51
CA ILE A 88 2.42 2.19 -21.44
C ILE A 88 2.17 1.74 -20.00
N THR A 89 3.19 1.25 -19.28
CA THR A 89 3.04 0.85 -17.88
C THR A 89 2.64 2.03 -17.01
N LEU A 90 3.27 3.20 -17.14
CA LEU A 90 2.85 4.40 -16.40
C LEU A 90 1.43 4.83 -16.76
N LEU A 91 1.02 4.73 -18.02
CA LEU A 91 -0.35 5.05 -18.44
C LEU A 91 -1.38 4.10 -17.81
N VAL A 92 -1.09 2.80 -17.78
CA VAL A 92 -1.97 1.81 -17.14
C VAL A 92 -2.09 2.08 -15.65
N ILE A 93 -0.99 2.39 -14.96
CA ILE A 93 -1.01 2.76 -13.54
C ILE A 93 -1.86 4.02 -13.32
N LEU A 94 -1.72 5.04 -14.18
CA LEU A 94 -2.48 6.28 -14.07
C LEU A 94 -3.99 6.00 -14.18
N LEU A 95 -4.40 5.20 -15.16
CA LEU A 95 -5.80 4.82 -15.33
C LEU A 95 -6.32 4.02 -14.14
N ALA A 96 -5.52 3.10 -13.60
CA ALA A 96 -5.87 2.33 -12.41
C ALA A 96 -6.04 3.24 -11.18
N GLU A 97 -5.14 4.20 -10.95
CA GLU A 97 -5.24 5.17 -9.86
C GLU A 97 -6.49 6.04 -9.99
N LEU A 98 -6.83 6.50 -11.20
CA LEU A 98 -8.07 7.26 -11.44
C LEU A 98 -9.32 6.43 -11.17
N ILE A 99 -9.34 5.17 -11.59
CA ILE A 99 -10.46 4.25 -11.30
C ILE A 99 -10.59 4.04 -9.79
N LEU A 100 -9.49 3.75 -9.10
CA LEU A 100 -9.49 3.56 -7.64
C LEU A 100 -9.95 4.82 -6.90
N LEU A 101 -9.50 6.00 -7.32
CA LEU A 101 -9.92 7.28 -6.76
C LEU A 101 -11.43 7.50 -6.94
N ILE A 102 -11.96 7.26 -8.14
CA ILE A 102 -13.39 7.39 -8.42
C ILE A 102 -14.20 6.39 -7.60
N LEU A 103 -13.77 5.13 -7.53
CA LEU A 103 -14.44 4.11 -6.73
C LEU A 103 -14.44 4.49 -5.24
N PHE A 104 -13.31 4.96 -4.71
CA PHE A 104 -13.21 5.41 -3.33
C PHE A 104 -14.18 6.56 -3.03
N PHE A 105 -14.27 7.56 -3.91
CA PHE A 105 -15.16 8.71 -3.73
C PHE A 105 -16.65 8.39 -3.92
N VAL A 106 -16.98 7.48 -4.84
CA VAL A 106 -18.39 7.11 -5.13
C VAL A 106 -18.93 6.16 -4.06
N TYR A 107 -18.11 5.24 -3.58
CA TYR A 107 -18.53 4.18 -2.68
C TYR A 107 -18.15 4.41 -1.21
N THR A 108 -17.73 5.60 -0.81
CA THR A 108 -17.22 5.87 0.55
C THR A 108 -18.15 5.35 1.67
N GLY A 109 -19.47 5.50 1.51
CA GLY A 109 -20.46 4.98 2.48
C GLY A 109 -20.65 3.46 2.48
N ASN A 110 -20.53 2.81 1.33
CA ASN A 110 -20.61 1.34 1.26
C ASN A 110 -19.27 0.69 1.67
N VAL A 111 -18.16 1.36 1.36
CA VAL A 111 -16.81 0.92 1.72
C VAL A 111 -16.64 0.92 3.23
N SER A 112 -17.23 1.89 3.96
CA SER A 112 -17.12 1.90 5.41
C SER A 112 -17.82 0.71 6.07
N ASP A 113 -19.05 0.42 5.65
CA ASP A 113 -19.82 -0.69 6.20
C ASP A 113 -19.21 -2.05 5.82
N ASN A 114 -18.78 -2.21 4.56
CA ASN A 114 -18.09 -3.42 4.11
C ASN A 114 -16.75 -3.61 4.84
N ALA A 115 -15.97 -2.55 5.03
CA ALA A 115 -14.70 -2.63 5.77
C ALA A 115 -14.93 -3.00 7.24
N ARG A 116 -15.98 -2.47 7.88
CA ARG A 116 -16.36 -2.87 9.25
C ARG A 116 -16.75 -4.35 9.30
N GLN A 117 -17.54 -4.83 8.34
CA GLN A 117 -17.94 -6.24 8.26
C GLN A 117 -16.72 -7.16 8.04
N ASP A 118 -15.85 -6.85 7.08
CA ASP A 118 -14.62 -7.61 6.82
C ASP A 118 -13.73 -7.69 8.07
N LEU A 119 -13.58 -6.58 8.80
CA LEU A 119 -12.83 -6.54 10.07
C LEU A 119 -13.50 -7.40 11.15
N GLN A 120 -14.84 -7.36 11.26
CA GLN A 120 -15.58 -8.19 12.22
C GLN A 120 -15.45 -9.68 11.92
N GLU A 121 -15.51 -10.09 10.66
CA GLU A 121 -15.23 -11.47 10.26
C GLU A 121 -13.77 -11.85 10.57
N GLY A 122 -12.84 -10.90 10.44
CA GLY A 122 -11.45 -11.04 10.90
C GLY A 122 -11.32 -11.33 12.40
N LEU A 123 -12.12 -10.69 13.26
CA LEU A 123 -12.12 -11.00 14.71
C LEU A 123 -12.55 -12.43 14.98
N ALA A 124 -13.58 -12.93 14.28
CA ALA A 124 -14.07 -14.31 14.48
C ALA A 124 -12.98 -15.37 14.18
N LEU A 125 -12.00 -15.01 13.35
CA LEU A 125 -10.86 -15.86 12.98
C LEU A 125 -9.65 -15.76 13.91
N TYR A 126 -9.72 -14.92 14.96
CA TYR A 126 -8.62 -14.62 15.87
C TYR A 126 -8.15 -15.84 16.70
N SER A 127 -9.08 -16.68 17.20
CA SER A 127 -8.73 -17.84 18.04
C SER A 127 -8.30 -19.07 17.24
N THR A 128 -8.47 -19.06 15.91
CA THR A 128 -8.11 -20.17 15.04
C THR A 128 -6.60 -20.35 14.96
N ASN A 129 -6.11 -21.55 15.31
CA ASN A 129 -4.68 -21.86 15.42
C ASN A 129 -3.85 -21.61 14.15
N ASN A 130 -4.47 -21.62 12.97
CA ASN A 130 -3.78 -21.40 11.69
C ASN A 130 -3.58 -19.90 11.34
N ASN A 131 -4.07 -18.98 12.19
CA ASN A 131 -4.13 -17.55 11.90
C ASN A 131 -3.21 -16.72 12.81
N ALA A 132 -2.01 -17.21 13.11
CA ALA A 132 -1.05 -16.53 13.98
C ALA A 132 -0.71 -15.10 13.50
N GLY A 133 -0.61 -14.88 12.18
CA GLY A 133 -0.36 -13.55 11.60
C GLY A 133 -1.50 -12.56 11.80
N LEU A 134 -2.75 -13.00 11.67
CA LEU A 134 -3.94 -12.18 11.94
C LEU A 134 -4.04 -11.82 13.43
N ARG A 135 -3.80 -12.80 14.31
CA ARG A 135 -3.75 -12.59 15.76
C ARG A 135 -2.69 -11.56 16.14
N ASN A 136 -1.49 -11.67 15.58
CA ASN A 136 -0.42 -10.72 15.86
C ASN A 136 -0.75 -9.31 15.37
N ALA A 137 -1.35 -9.19 14.18
CA ALA A 137 -1.79 -7.90 13.65
C ALA A 137 -2.82 -7.21 14.57
N TRP A 138 -3.82 -7.96 15.04
CA TRP A 138 -4.80 -7.44 16.01
C TRP A 138 -4.14 -7.01 17.32
N ASN A 139 -3.17 -7.78 17.83
CA ASN A 139 -2.46 -7.41 19.06
C ASN A 139 -1.65 -6.12 18.90
N ILE A 140 -0.93 -5.98 17.78
CA ILE A 140 -0.13 -4.79 17.46
C ILE A 140 -1.03 -3.57 17.32
N ILE A 141 -2.10 -3.66 16.52
CA ILE A 141 -3.01 -2.53 16.27
C ILE A 141 -3.63 -2.05 17.59
N GLN A 142 -4.16 -2.96 18.40
CA GLN A 142 -4.83 -2.59 19.65
C GLN A 142 -3.87 -1.96 20.67
N THR A 143 -2.64 -2.48 20.73
CA THR A 143 -1.59 -1.94 21.62
C THR A 143 -1.14 -0.55 21.16
N GLU A 144 -0.85 -0.39 19.87
CA GLU A 144 -0.23 0.82 19.32
C GLU A 144 -1.24 1.96 19.11
N TRP A 145 -2.48 1.64 18.74
CA TRP A 145 -3.54 2.62 18.45
C TRP A 145 -4.48 2.86 19.64
N HIS A 146 -4.24 2.18 20.76
CA HIS A 146 -5.02 2.32 22.00
C HIS A 146 -6.53 2.16 21.75
N CYS A 147 -6.89 1.08 21.08
CA CYS A 147 -8.25 0.75 20.67
C CYS A 147 -8.54 -0.73 20.96
N CYS A 148 -9.81 -1.11 20.97
CA CYS A 148 -10.20 -2.51 21.17
C CYS A 148 -11.41 -2.87 20.32
N GLY A 149 -11.31 -3.96 19.58
CA GLY A 149 -12.37 -4.40 18.65
C GLY A 149 -12.54 -3.48 17.45
N VAL A 150 -13.58 -3.70 16.64
CA VAL A 150 -13.82 -2.91 15.41
C VAL A 150 -14.51 -1.60 15.77
N ASN A 151 -15.69 -1.69 16.39
CA ASN A 151 -16.49 -0.58 16.88
C ASN A 151 -16.31 -0.38 18.40
N GLY A 152 -15.89 -1.42 19.11
CA GLY A 152 -15.56 -1.35 20.53
C GLY A 152 -15.24 -2.71 21.12
N TYR A 153 -14.85 -2.72 22.40
CA TYR A 153 -14.37 -3.93 23.08
C TYR A 153 -15.42 -5.06 23.13
N THR A 154 -16.71 -4.73 23.06
CA THR A 154 -17.81 -5.72 23.08
C THR A 154 -17.80 -6.64 21.87
N ASP A 155 -17.17 -6.24 20.75
CA ASP A 155 -17.06 -7.07 19.55
C ASP A 155 -16.30 -8.38 19.86
N TRP A 156 -15.34 -8.35 20.79
CA TRP A 156 -14.63 -9.54 21.25
C TRP A 156 -15.52 -10.52 22.00
N HIS A 157 -16.56 -10.03 22.68
CA HIS A 157 -17.48 -10.92 23.38
C HIS A 157 -18.27 -11.80 22.40
N THR A 158 -18.63 -11.22 21.25
CA THR A 158 -19.27 -11.96 20.17
C THR A 158 -18.27 -12.86 19.44
N ALA A 159 -17.06 -12.36 19.14
CA ALA A 159 -16.05 -13.14 18.43
C ALA A 159 -15.52 -14.35 19.21
N LEU A 160 -15.32 -14.20 20.53
CA LEU A 160 -14.79 -15.24 21.41
C LEU A 160 -15.89 -16.06 22.11
N GLN A 161 -17.16 -15.67 21.97
CA GLN A 161 -18.31 -16.29 22.65
C GLN A 161 -18.20 -16.30 24.19
N GLU A 162 -17.40 -15.41 24.75
CA GLU A 162 -17.16 -15.27 26.19
C GLU A 162 -17.05 -13.78 26.56
N LYS A 163 -17.35 -13.41 27.81
CA LYS A 163 -17.21 -12.02 28.30
C LYS A 163 -15.74 -11.65 28.60
N VAL A 164 -14.88 -11.87 27.62
CA VAL A 164 -13.44 -11.63 27.69
C VAL A 164 -12.99 -10.82 26.48
N VAL A 165 -11.84 -10.16 26.62
CA VAL A 165 -11.13 -9.47 25.54
C VAL A 165 -9.69 -9.99 25.47
N PRO A 166 -8.96 -9.82 24.35
CA PRO A 166 -7.52 -10.05 24.33
C PRO A 166 -6.77 -9.16 25.32
N ASP A 167 -5.69 -9.66 25.92
CA ASP A 167 -4.90 -8.88 26.89
C ASP A 167 -4.35 -7.56 26.31
N HIS A 168 -4.11 -7.51 24.99
CA HIS A 168 -3.69 -6.30 24.28
C HIS A 168 -4.76 -5.20 24.16
N CYS A 169 -6.00 -5.46 24.60
CA CYS A 169 -7.04 -4.44 24.77
C CYS A 169 -7.00 -3.72 26.12
N CYS A 170 -6.27 -4.25 27.10
CA CYS A 170 -6.16 -3.63 28.41
C CYS A 170 -5.30 -2.37 28.33
N GLN A 171 -5.63 -1.37 29.15
CA GLN A 171 -4.77 -0.18 29.28
C GLN A 171 -3.44 -0.55 29.94
N ASP A 172 -3.51 -1.39 30.97
CA ASP A 172 -2.35 -2.04 31.59
C ASP A 172 -2.24 -3.49 31.12
N ILE A 173 -1.22 -3.77 30.31
CA ILE A 173 -1.03 -5.09 29.71
C ILE A 173 -0.30 -6.01 30.70
N TYR A 174 -1.02 -7.02 31.18
CA TYR A 174 -0.46 -8.12 31.96
C TYR A 174 -1.23 -9.42 31.63
N GLN A 175 -0.64 -10.55 31.98
CA GLN A 175 -1.21 -11.86 31.65
C GLN A 175 -2.62 -12.01 32.24
N ASP A 176 -3.59 -12.40 31.41
CA ASP A 176 -5.00 -12.62 31.74
C ASP A 176 -5.78 -11.34 32.17
N CYS A 177 -5.28 -10.14 31.87
CA CYS A 177 -5.99 -8.90 32.17
C CYS A 177 -7.34 -8.81 31.46
N GLY A 178 -7.48 -9.41 30.27
CA GLY A 178 -8.71 -9.35 29.48
C GLY A 178 -9.86 -10.23 29.99
N ARG A 179 -9.60 -11.07 31.00
CA ARG A 179 -10.61 -11.91 31.66
C ARG A 179 -11.29 -11.25 32.85
N ASN A 180 -10.65 -10.24 33.45
CA ASN A 180 -11.20 -9.55 34.61
C ASN A 180 -12.02 -8.33 34.16
N ALA A 181 -13.34 -8.46 34.15
CA ALA A 181 -14.27 -7.41 33.73
C ALA A 181 -14.22 -6.11 34.56
N THR A 182 -13.52 -6.09 35.70
CA THR A 182 -13.30 -4.87 36.50
C THR A 182 -12.13 -4.03 36.01
N ASN A 183 -11.33 -4.53 35.08
CA ASN A 183 -10.20 -3.82 34.51
C ASN A 183 -10.63 -2.74 33.51
N GLN A 184 -9.74 -1.77 33.30
CA GLN A 184 -9.93 -0.73 32.29
C GLN A 184 -9.45 -1.22 30.92
N PHE A 185 -10.38 -1.25 29.97
CA PHE A 185 -10.12 -1.58 28.57
C PHE A 185 -10.21 -0.32 27.71
N TRP A 186 -9.59 -0.33 26.54
CA TRP A 186 -9.88 0.66 25.52
C TRP A 186 -11.34 0.53 25.08
N THR A 187 -12.14 1.58 25.25
CA THR A 187 -13.56 1.54 24.89
C THR A 187 -13.82 1.91 23.43
N ARG A 188 -12.88 2.63 22.81
CA ARG A 188 -12.97 3.04 21.41
C ARG A 188 -12.65 1.89 20.47
N GLY A 189 -13.42 1.79 19.39
CA GLY A 189 -13.16 0.85 18.31
C GLY A 189 -11.93 1.24 17.49
N CYS A 190 -11.20 0.24 16.97
CA CYS A 190 -10.06 0.49 16.12
C CYS A 190 -10.45 1.09 14.76
N TYR A 191 -11.65 0.82 14.26
CA TYR A 191 -12.12 1.42 13.01
C TYR A 191 -12.32 2.93 13.15
N GLU A 192 -12.97 3.38 14.23
CA GLU A 192 -13.14 4.81 14.54
C GLU A 192 -11.77 5.51 14.65
N LYS A 193 -10.78 4.87 15.28
CA LYS A 193 -9.41 5.41 15.35
C LYS A 193 -8.75 5.58 13.98
N VAL A 194 -9.00 4.66 13.05
CA VAL A 194 -8.53 4.78 11.67
C VAL A 194 -9.25 5.92 10.94
N GLU A 195 -10.55 6.07 11.12
CA GLU A 195 -11.32 7.19 10.56
C GLU A 195 -10.81 8.54 11.07
N GLU A 196 -10.63 8.68 12.39
CA GLU A 196 -10.04 9.89 13.00
C GLU A 196 -8.66 10.20 12.41
N TRP A 197 -7.79 9.19 12.32
CA TRP A 197 -6.46 9.38 11.75
C TRP A 197 -6.50 9.79 10.27
N LEU A 198 -7.38 9.19 9.48
CA LEU A 198 -7.57 9.55 8.08
C LEU A 198 -8.06 11.00 7.94
N ASP A 199 -9.01 11.42 8.77
CA ASP A 199 -9.54 12.78 8.74
C ASP A 199 -8.50 13.82 9.18
N ASP A 200 -7.72 13.52 10.21
CA ASP A 200 -6.64 14.38 10.70
C ASP A 200 -5.50 14.50 9.68
N ASN A 201 -5.21 13.43 8.93
CA ASN A 201 -4.10 13.35 7.99
C ASN A 201 -4.50 13.48 6.51
N LYS A 202 -5.76 13.78 6.19
CA LYS A 202 -6.25 13.85 4.80
C LYS A 202 -5.48 14.83 3.92
N HIS A 203 -5.00 15.93 4.49
CA HIS A 203 -4.19 16.91 3.77
C HIS A 203 -2.82 16.35 3.39
N LEU A 204 -2.19 15.58 4.29
CA LEU A 204 -0.92 14.90 4.03
C LEU A 204 -1.11 13.84 2.95
N LEU A 205 -2.12 12.99 3.08
CA LEU A 205 -2.45 11.94 2.11
C LEU A 205 -2.74 12.52 0.72
N GLY A 206 -3.54 13.59 0.65
CA GLY A 206 -3.83 14.28 -0.60
C GLY A 206 -2.57 14.88 -1.24
N THR A 207 -1.67 15.44 -0.44
CA THR A 207 -0.39 15.99 -0.93
C THR A 207 0.50 14.89 -1.53
N ILE A 208 0.62 13.75 -0.84
CA ILE A 208 1.38 12.59 -1.33
C ILE A 208 0.81 12.09 -2.67
N ALA A 209 -0.52 11.93 -2.76
CA ALA A 209 -1.18 11.50 -3.99
C ALA A 209 -0.93 12.47 -5.15
N MET A 210 -1.01 13.79 -4.91
CA MET A 210 -0.70 14.79 -5.93
C MET A 210 0.76 14.76 -6.39
N CYS A 211 1.71 14.54 -5.46
CA CYS A 211 3.13 14.38 -5.82
C CYS A 211 3.35 13.16 -6.73
N VAL A 212 2.74 12.01 -6.41
CA VAL A 212 2.82 10.80 -7.24
C VAL A 212 2.28 11.06 -8.64
N LEU A 213 1.10 11.69 -8.75
CA LEU A 213 0.48 12.04 -10.02
C LEU A 213 1.40 12.93 -10.88
N VAL A 214 1.99 13.98 -10.29
CA VAL A 214 2.90 14.89 -11.01
C VAL A 214 4.15 14.15 -11.48
N ILE A 215 4.76 13.32 -10.63
CA ILE A 215 5.95 12.54 -10.98
C ILE A 215 5.65 11.59 -12.14
N GLN A 216 4.48 10.93 -12.12
CA GLN A 216 4.06 10.02 -13.17
C GLN A 216 3.85 10.74 -14.52
N LEU A 217 3.17 11.89 -14.51
CA LEU A 217 2.99 12.73 -15.70
C LEU A 217 4.33 13.19 -16.27
N LEU A 218 5.27 13.61 -15.42
CA LEU A 218 6.63 13.97 -15.83
C LEU A 218 7.38 12.78 -16.42
N GLY A 219 7.28 11.60 -15.81
CA GLY A 219 7.87 10.36 -16.32
C GLY A 219 7.36 10.00 -17.72
N MET A 220 6.06 10.12 -17.95
CA MET A 220 5.45 9.92 -19.27
C MET A 220 5.92 10.95 -20.30
N ALA A 221 5.95 12.24 -19.94
CA ALA A 221 6.43 13.30 -20.82
C ALA A 221 7.91 13.12 -21.18
N PHE A 222 8.76 12.79 -20.22
CA PHE A 222 10.18 12.52 -20.44
C PHE A 222 10.43 11.26 -21.27
N SER A 223 9.65 10.19 -21.04
CA SER A 223 9.73 8.99 -21.86
C SER A 223 9.39 9.28 -23.33
N MET A 224 8.29 9.99 -23.58
CA MET A 224 7.84 10.28 -24.94
C MET A 224 8.79 11.25 -25.67
N THR A 225 9.32 12.25 -24.98
CA THR A 225 10.30 13.17 -25.57
C THR A 225 11.60 12.45 -25.97
N LEU A 226 12.12 11.55 -25.13
CA LEU A 226 13.27 10.71 -25.48
C LEU A 226 12.94 9.74 -26.62
N TYR A 227 11.78 9.09 -26.60
CA TYR A 227 11.34 8.20 -27.68
C TYR A 227 11.30 8.92 -29.04
N GLN A 228 10.65 10.09 -29.09
CA GLN A 228 10.55 10.89 -30.31
C GLN A 228 11.92 11.32 -30.84
N GLN A 229 12.82 11.70 -29.94
CA GLN A 229 14.19 12.05 -30.31
C GLN A 229 14.92 10.86 -30.93
N ILE A 230 14.93 9.71 -30.26
CA ILE A 230 15.62 8.50 -30.76
C ILE A 230 15.02 8.08 -32.11
N HIS A 231 13.70 8.22 -32.28
CA HIS A 231 13.03 7.97 -33.55
C HIS A 231 13.51 8.93 -34.66
N ARG A 232 13.59 10.23 -34.38
CA ARG A 232 14.09 11.24 -35.35
C ARG A 232 15.57 11.03 -35.67
N SER A 233 16.40 10.69 -34.69
CA SER A 233 17.82 10.41 -34.92
C SER A 233 18.02 9.17 -35.79
N GLY A 234 17.23 8.11 -35.62
CA GLY A 234 17.29 6.92 -36.47
C GLY A 234 16.96 7.22 -37.94
N LYS A 235 15.90 7.98 -38.22
CA LYS A 235 15.53 8.38 -39.59
C LYS A 235 16.61 9.18 -40.32
N LYS A 236 17.48 9.88 -39.60
CA LYS A 236 18.58 10.67 -40.19
C LYS A 236 19.76 9.82 -40.67
N TYR A 237 19.90 8.58 -40.20
CA TYR A 237 20.94 7.65 -40.67
C TYR A 237 20.48 6.76 -41.84
N GLU A 238 19.16 6.68 -42.08
CA GLU A 238 18.56 5.90 -43.18
C GLU A 238 18.28 6.75 -44.43
N ALA A 239 18.49 8.06 -44.37
CA ALA A 239 18.34 9.02 -45.47
C ALA A 239 19.71 9.55 -45.91
#